data_AF-A0A2K5IHQ3-F1
#
_entry.id   AF-A0A2K5IHQ3-F1
#
_cell.length_a   1.000
_cell.length_b   1.000
_cell.length_c   1.000
_cell.angle_alpha   90.00
_cell.angle_beta   90.00
_cell.angle_gamma   90.00
#
_symmetry.space_group_name_H-M   'P 1'
#
loop_
_entity.id
_entity.type
_entity.pdbx_description
1 polymer ?
#
loop_
_entity_poly.entity_id
_entity_poly.type
_entity_poly.pdbx_seq_one_letter_code
_entity_poly.pdbx_strand_id
1 'polypeptide(L)'
;QELVKKGYFSIGSITSEHAGRYRCIYGSYTAVWSEPSDPLELVVTGAYSKPTLSALPSPVVASGGNVTLQCVSWVAFDGFILCKEGEDEHPQCLNPQPRTHGSSQAVSSVGPVSPSRRWSYRCYGYDRSPYVWSLPSDLLELLVPGAADTLGPSQNNSDPKTASHSQDYTLENLIRMGMAGLILVVLGILLFEPQHSQRSLQ
;
A
#
# COMPACT_ATOMS: atom_id res chain seq x y z
N GLN A 1 38.12 -34.18 10.42
CA GLN A 1 37.32 -33.27 9.57
C GLN A 1 36.01 -33.98 9.30
N GLU A 2 34.94 -33.56 9.97
CA GLU A 2 33.64 -34.22 9.84
C GLU A 2 33.06 -33.89 8.45
N LEU A 3 32.79 -34.90 7.64
CA LEU A 3 32.18 -34.75 6.32
C LEU A 3 30.69 -34.45 6.49
N VAL A 4 30.36 -33.19 6.80
CA VAL A 4 28.99 -32.71 6.76
C VAL A 4 28.54 -32.66 5.29
N LYS A 5 27.77 -33.66 4.86
CA LYS A 5 27.09 -33.62 3.56
C LYS A 5 25.95 -32.62 3.64
N LYS A 6 26.06 -31.52 2.91
CA LYS A 6 24.99 -30.52 2.79
C LYS A 6 24.01 -30.95 1.70
N GLY A 7 22.71 -30.85 1.98
CA GLY A 7 21.65 -31.07 1.00
C GLY A 7 21.33 -29.77 0.25
N TYR A 8 21.49 -29.78 -1.07
CA TYR A 8 21.12 -28.66 -1.93
C TYR A 8 20.04 -29.12 -2.91
N PHE A 9 18.96 -28.35 -3.01
CA PHE A 9 17.85 -28.61 -3.93
C PHE A 9 17.71 -27.39 -4.85
N SER A 10 18.09 -27.54 -6.12
CA SER A 10 18.01 -26.48 -7.12
C SER A 10 16.72 -26.59 -7.94
N ILE A 11 16.02 -25.47 -8.08
CA ILE A 11 14.87 -25.34 -8.99
C ILE A 11 15.36 -24.52 -10.18
N GLY A 12 15.46 -25.16 -11.35
CA GLY A 12 16.01 -24.52 -12.55
C GLY A 12 15.14 -23.39 -13.10
N SER A 13 13.82 -23.60 -13.12
CA SER A 13 12.83 -22.59 -13.53
C SER A 13 11.65 -22.65 -12.56
N ILE A 14 11.42 -21.55 -11.86
CA ILE A 14 10.32 -21.46 -10.91
C ILE A 14 8.98 -21.35 -11.64
N THR A 15 7.99 -22.13 -11.19
CA THR A 15 6.61 -22.11 -11.69
C THR A 15 5.67 -22.20 -10.50
N SER A 16 4.38 -21.91 -10.70
CA SER A 16 3.36 -21.99 -9.65
C SER A 16 3.27 -23.35 -8.96
N GLU A 17 3.69 -24.44 -9.61
CA GLU A 17 3.70 -25.80 -9.04
C GLU A 17 4.75 -25.98 -7.93
N HIS A 18 5.78 -25.14 -7.93
CA HIS A 18 6.81 -25.12 -6.90
C HIS A 18 6.41 -24.26 -5.69
N ALA A 19 5.31 -23.50 -5.78
CA ALA A 19 4.86 -22.68 -4.68
C ALA A 19 4.32 -23.56 -3.55
N GLY A 20 4.72 -23.30 -2.31
CA GLY A 20 4.29 -24.13 -1.19
C GLY A 20 5.12 -23.98 0.07
N ARG A 21 4.80 -24.84 1.05
CA ARG A 21 5.48 -24.89 2.34
C ARG A 21 6.39 -26.10 2.42
N TYR A 22 7.69 -25.86 2.47
CA TYR A 22 8.75 -26.85 2.50
C TYR A 22 9.24 -27.10 3.92
N ARG A 23 9.64 -28.35 4.21
CA ARG A 23 10.34 -28.73 5.44
C ARG A 23 11.46 -29.70 5.08
N CYS A 24 12.55 -29.63 5.84
CA CYS A 24 13.65 -30.56 5.72
C CYS A 24 13.58 -31.61 6.82
N ILE A 25 13.79 -32.87 6.45
CA ILE A 25 14.04 -33.98 7.38
C ILE A 25 15.29 -34.73 6.89
N TYR A 26 16.05 -35.28 7.82
CA TYR A 26 17.17 -36.15 7.49
C TYR A 26 17.11 -37.44 8.31
N GLY A 27 17.71 -38.50 7.79
CA GLY A 27 17.72 -39.81 8.43
C GLY A 27 19.13 -40.37 8.49
N SER A 28 19.37 -41.21 9.51
CA SER A 28 20.62 -41.98 9.60
C SER A 28 20.47 -43.35 8.93
N TYR A 29 21.60 -44.05 8.75
CA TYR A 29 21.66 -45.43 8.24
C TYR A 29 20.88 -46.44 9.10
N THR A 30 20.55 -46.07 10.34
CA THR A 30 19.69 -46.85 11.26
C THR A 30 18.19 -46.58 11.09
N ALA A 31 17.77 -45.87 10.04
CA ALA A 31 16.38 -45.55 9.68
C ALA A 31 15.59 -44.70 10.70
N VAL A 32 16.27 -44.06 11.66
CA VAL A 32 15.68 -43.04 12.53
C VAL A 32 15.70 -41.69 11.80
N TRP A 33 14.54 -41.06 11.70
CA TRP A 33 14.35 -39.74 11.07
C TRP A 33 14.42 -38.63 12.12
N SER A 34 14.92 -37.47 11.70
CA SER A 34 14.84 -36.24 12.49
C SER A 34 13.42 -35.70 12.54
N GLU A 35 13.14 -34.87 13.53
CA GLU A 35 11.99 -33.97 13.47
C GLU A 35 12.07 -33.05 12.24
N PRO A 36 10.94 -32.64 11.65
CA PRO A 36 10.91 -31.67 10.56
C PRO A 36 11.44 -30.31 10.99
N SER A 37 12.18 -29.65 10.09
CA SER A 37 12.62 -28.27 10.27
C SER A 37 11.44 -27.29 10.38
N ASP A 38 11.77 -26.06 10.78
CA ASP A 38 10.88 -24.92 10.58
C ASP A 38 10.48 -24.82 9.10
N PRO A 39 9.23 -24.41 8.83
CA PRO A 39 8.73 -24.33 7.48
C PRO A 39 9.38 -23.19 6.70
N LEU A 40 9.76 -23.47 5.45
CA LEU A 40 10.11 -22.47 4.45
C LEU A 40 8.93 -22.28 3.50
N GLU A 41 8.38 -21.07 3.43
CA GLU A 41 7.32 -20.74 2.48
C GLU A 41 7.93 -20.21 1.18
N LEU A 42 7.79 -20.97 0.10
CA LEU A 42 8.19 -20.57 -1.24
C LEU A 42 6.99 -19.99 -1.97
N VAL A 43 7.06 -18.70 -2.28
CA VAL A 43 6.00 -17.95 -2.95
C VAL A 43 6.40 -17.68 -4.39
N VAL A 44 5.44 -17.79 -5.30
CA VAL A 44 5.61 -17.45 -6.72
C VAL A 44 4.68 -16.29 -7.06
N THR A 45 5.25 -15.18 -7.53
CA THR A 45 4.51 -13.97 -7.91
C THR A 45 4.31 -13.90 -9.42
N GLY A 46 3.38 -13.05 -9.87
CA GLY A 46 3.15 -12.80 -11.30
C GLY A 46 2.10 -13.68 -11.97
N ALA A 47 1.32 -14.46 -11.21
CA ALA A 47 0.26 -15.31 -11.75
C ALA A 47 -1.01 -14.51 -12.17
N TYR A 48 -1.21 -13.33 -11.57
CA TYR A 48 -2.40 -12.49 -11.78
C TYR A 48 -2.03 -11.01 -12.00
N SER A 49 -2.98 -10.20 -12.47
CA SER A 49 -2.80 -8.75 -12.64
C SER A 49 -2.49 -8.03 -11.33
N LYS A 50 -1.64 -7.00 -11.38
CA LYS A 50 -1.26 -6.24 -10.17
C LYS A 50 -2.44 -5.49 -9.55
N PRO A 51 -2.57 -5.48 -8.21
CA PRO A 51 -3.49 -4.59 -7.51
C PRO A 51 -2.94 -3.16 -7.44
N THR A 52 -3.75 -2.25 -6.90
CA THR A 52 -3.38 -0.86 -6.58
C THR A 52 -3.28 -0.70 -5.07
N LEU A 53 -2.21 -0.07 -4.60
CA LEU A 53 -1.97 0.20 -3.19
C LEU A 53 -2.03 1.71 -2.91
N SER A 54 -2.77 2.11 -1.88
CA SER A 54 -2.90 3.50 -1.45
C SER A 54 -2.81 3.65 0.07
N ALA A 55 -2.44 4.85 0.54
CA ALA A 55 -2.45 5.23 1.95
C ALA A 55 -3.61 6.19 2.21
N LEU A 56 -4.35 5.94 3.29
CA LEU A 56 -5.49 6.73 3.73
C LEU A 56 -5.20 7.38 5.10
N PRO A 57 -5.51 8.68 5.27
CA PRO A 57 -5.97 9.62 4.24
C PRO A 57 -4.84 10.15 3.34
N SER A 58 -3.58 9.95 3.73
CA SER A 58 -2.40 10.48 3.04
C SER A 58 -1.20 9.56 3.29
N PRO A 59 -0.22 9.49 2.36
CA PRO A 59 1.06 8.81 2.59
C PRO A 59 1.97 9.58 3.56
N VAL A 60 1.65 10.83 3.90
CA VAL A 60 2.40 11.62 4.89
C VAL A 60 1.84 11.35 6.28
N VAL A 61 2.66 10.82 7.18
CA VAL A 61 2.25 10.34 8.50
C VAL A 61 3.15 10.94 9.56
N ALA A 62 2.56 11.51 10.60
CA ALA A 62 3.32 12.04 11.73
C ALA A 62 4.10 10.91 12.44
N SER A 63 5.29 11.24 12.96
CA SER A 63 6.09 10.29 13.76
C SER A 63 5.27 9.74 14.93
N GLY A 64 5.35 8.42 15.16
CA GLY A 64 4.54 7.70 16.15
C GLY A 64 3.09 7.41 15.70
N GLY A 65 2.65 7.94 14.56
CA GLY A 65 1.31 7.72 14.03
C GLY A 65 1.12 6.37 13.35
N ASN A 66 -0.14 6.00 13.14
CA ASN A 66 -0.55 4.87 12.31
C ASN A 66 -1.18 5.38 11.01
N VAL A 67 -1.07 4.59 9.95
CA VAL A 67 -1.72 4.87 8.67
C VAL A 67 -2.45 3.62 8.17
N THR A 68 -3.55 3.86 7.47
CA THR A 68 -4.32 2.78 6.86
C THR A 68 -3.87 2.60 5.42
N LEU A 69 -3.42 1.40 5.07
CA LEU A 69 -3.12 1.02 3.69
C LEU A 69 -4.29 0.24 3.11
N GLN A 70 -4.69 0.62 1.89
CA GLN A 70 -5.76 -0.01 1.14
C GLN A 70 -5.19 -0.62 -0.13
N CYS A 71 -5.37 -1.94 -0.28
CA CYS A 71 -5.05 -2.66 -1.50
C CYS A 71 -6.37 -2.94 -2.25
N VAL A 72 -6.45 -2.58 -3.52
CA VAL A 72 -7.66 -2.70 -4.35
C VAL A 72 -7.33 -3.39 -5.65
N SER A 73 -8.23 -4.25 -6.13
CA SER A 73 -8.16 -4.90 -7.42
C SER A 73 -9.50 -4.82 -8.13
N TRP A 74 -9.47 -4.71 -9.46
CA TRP A 74 -10.68 -4.81 -10.29
C TRP A 74 -11.28 -6.22 -10.27
N VAL A 75 -10.42 -7.23 -10.13
CA VAL A 75 -10.80 -8.63 -10.01
C VAL A 75 -10.79 -9.01 -8.54
N ALA A 76 -11.81 -9.76 -8.13
CA ALA A 76 -11.91 -10.29 -6.78
C ALA A 76 -10.82 -11.34 -6.51
N PHE A 77 -10.24 -11.28 -5.32
CA PHE A 77 -9.28 -12.26 -4.82
C PHE A 77 -9.82 -12.92 -3.55
N ASP A 78 -9.32 -14.12 -3.25
CA ASP A 78 -9.61 -14.81 -1.99
C ASP A 78 -8.88 -14.15 -0.82
N GLY A 79 -7.73 -13.54 -1.10
CA GLY A 79 -7.02 -12.73 -0.12
C GLY A 79 -6.03 -11.76 -0.74
N PHE A 80 -5.57 -10.84 0.09
CA PHE A 80 -4.51 -9.89 -0.24
C PHE A 80 -3.39 -10.02 0.77
N ILE A 81 -2.17 -9.70 0.34
CA ILE A 81 -0.96 -9.77 1.17
C ILE A 81 -0.28 -8.42 1.08
N LEU A 82 0.12 -7.88 2.23
CA LEU A 82 0.80 -6.59 2.34
C LEU A 82 2.23 -6.84 2.83
N CYS A 83 3.20 -6.61 1.97
CA CYS A 83 4.61 -6.76 2.27
C CYS A 83 5.26 -5.41 2.52
N LYS A 84 5.99 -5.32 3.63
CA LYS A 84 6.92 -4.23 3.89
C LYS A 84 8.22 -4.52 3.15
N GLU A 85 8.63 -3.59 2.30
CA GLU A 85 9.89 -3.57 1.56
C GLU A 85 10.92 -2.80 2.38
N GLY A 86 12.12 -3.35 2.57
CA GLY A 86 13.14 -2.73 3.41
C GLY A 86 14.34 -3.62 3.71
N GLU A 87 15.24 -3.11 4.56
CA GLU A 87 16.62 -3.58 4.79
C GLU A 87 16.74 -4.96 5.47
N ASP A 88 15.64 -5.52 5.97
CA ASP A 88 15.63 -6.90 6.44
C ASP A 88 15.70 -7.85 5.23
N GLU A 89 16.61 -8.81 5.23
CA GLU A 89 16.86 -9.75 4.10
C GLU A 89 15.62 -10.54 3.64
N HIS A 90 14.51 -10.47 4.39
CA HIS A 90 13.24 -11.12 4.07
C HIS A 90 12.08 -10.11 4.12
N PRO A 91 11.32 -9.93 3.03
CA PRO A 91 10.11 -9.12 3.02
C PRO A 91 9.15 -9.56 4.13
N GLN A 92 8.83 -8.65 5.04
CA GLN A 92 7.86 -8.93 6.09
C GLN A 92 6.45 -8.75 5.52
N CYS A 93 5.87 -9.85 5.07
CA CYS A 93 4.51 -9.89 4.55
C CYS A 93 3.51 -10.15 5.68
N LEU A 94 2.70 -9.14 5.96
CA LEU A 94 1.51 -9.28 6.77
C LEU A 94 0.45 -9.97 5.90
N ASN A 95 -0.25 -10.95 6.48
CA ASN A 95 -1.47 -11.50 5.90
C ASN A 95 -2.65 -10.69 6.46
N PRO A 96 -3.19 -9.70 5.73
CA PRO A 96 -4.47 -9.10 6.07
C PRO A 96 -5.49 -10.21 6.30
N GLN A 97 -6.10 -10.20 7.49
CA GLN A 97 -7.13 -11.14 7.92
C GLN A 97 -8.08 -11.56 6.79
N PRO A 98 -8.55 -12.83 6.78
CA PRO A 98 -9.47 -13.33 5.77
C PRO A 98 -10.77 -12.55 5.87
N ARG A 99 -10.90 -11.50 5.06
CA ARG A 99 -12.15 -10.80 4.88
C ARG A 99 -12.75 -11.30 3.60
N THR A 100 -13.68 -12.23 3.77
CA THR A 100 -14.65 -12.73 2.78
C THR A 100 -14.04 -13.14 1.44
N HIS A 101 -14.09 -14.44 1.14
CA HIS A 101 -13.83 -14.98 -0.21
C HIS A 101 -14.42 -14.07 -1.29
N GLY A 102 -13.60 -13.74 -2.30
CA GLY A 102 -14.02 -12.88 -3.41
C GLY A 102 -14.14 -11.39 -3.08
N SER A 103 -13.26 -10.84 -2.23
CA SER A 103 -13.21 -9.39 -2.01
C SER A 103 -12.35 -8.70 -3.09
N SER A 104 -12.75 -7.48 -3.47
CA SER A 104 -11.98 -6.64 -4.40
C SER A 104 -11.03 -5.68 -3.67
N GLN A 105 -11.02 -5.68 -2.33
CA GLN A 105 -10.16 -4.82 -1.54
C GLN A 105 -9.81 -5.41 -0.17
N ALA A 106 -8.64 -5.03 0.33
CA ALA A 106 -8.22 -5.27 1.71
C ALA A 106 -7.67 -4.00 2.34
N VAL A 107 -7.88 -3.86 3.64
CA VAL A 107 -7.46 -2.70 4.43
C VAL A 107 -6.62 -3.18 5.60
N SER A 108 -5.49 -2.54 5.84
CA SER A 108 -4.56 -2.86 6.93
C SER A 108 -4.02 -1.60 7.58
N SER A 109 -4.01 -1.56 8.90
CA SER A 109 -3.39 -0.46 9.66
C SER A 109 -1.93 -0.81 9.93
N VAL A 110 -1.01 0.12 9.63
CA VAL A 110 0.43 -0.04 9.85
C VAL A 110 0.98 1.13 10.68
N GLY A 111 1.96 0.84 11.54
CA GLY A 111 2.55 1.78 12.47
C GLY A 111 2.82 1.13 13.83
N PRO A 112 3.35 1.87 14.83
CA PRO A 112 3.69 3.28 14.78
C PRO A 112 4.89 3.58 13.85
N VAL A 113 4.77 4.61 13.01
CA VAL A 113 5.81 5.00 12.07
C VAL A 113 6.93 5.79 12.73
N SER A 114 8.14 5.76 12.17
CA SER A 114 9.32 6.46 12.71
C SER A 114 10.19 6.98 11.57
N PRO A 115 10.78 8.19 11.66
CA PRO A 115 11.68 8.72 10.63
C PRO A 115 12.99 7.92 10.52
N SER A 116 13.33 7.09 11.51
CA SER A 116 14.60 6.34 11.57
C SER A 116 14.71 5.18 10.56
N ARG A 117 13.63 4.83 9.86
CA ARG A 117 13.61 3.71 8.92
C ARG A 117 12.71 4.01 7.74
N ARG A 118 12.97 3.34 6.61
CA ARG A 118 12.13 3.43 5.42
C ARG A 118 10.84 2.64 5.62
N TRP A 119 9.74 3.21 5.12
CA TRP A 119 8.41 2.63 5.18
C TRP A 119 7.88 2.48 3.76
N SER A 120 8.33 1.43 3.08
CA SER A 120 7.92 1.13 1.72
C SER A 120 7.09 -0.15 1.71
N TYR A 121 6.01 -0.16 0.95
CA TYR A 121 5.06 -1.27 0.94
C TYR A 121 4.67 -1.67 -0.48
N ARG A 122 4.42 -2.97 -0.66
CA ARG A 122 3.73 -3.53 -1.81
C ARG A 122 2.62 -4.44 -1.34
N CYS A 123 1.52 -4.44 -2.06
CA CYS A 123 0.47 -5.43 -1.92
C CYS A 123 0.36 -6.37 -3.13
N TYR A 124 -0.13 -7.56 -2.84
CA TYR A 124 -0.38 -8.66 -3.76
C TYR A 124 -1.79 -9.21 -3.53
N GLY A 125 -2.40 -9.79 -4.57
CA GLY A 125 -3.62 -10.59 -4.46
C GLY A 125 -3.33 -12.07 -4.70
N TYR A 126 -4.06 -12.96 -4.04
CA TYR A 126 -4.04 -14.38 -4.33
C TYR A 126 -5.46 -14.94 -4.40
N ASP A 127 -5.65 -15.92 -5.28
CA ASP A 127 -6.83 -16.80 -5.28
C ASP A 127 -6.52 -18.06 -4.46
N ARG A 128 -7.43 -19.03 -4.36
CA ARG A 128 -7.29 -20.42 -3.85
C ARG A 128 -5.95 -20.93 -3.27
N SER A 129 -4.80 -20.69 -3.90
CA SER A 129 -3.47 -20.99 -3.36
C SER A 129 -2.80 -19.77 -2.71
N PRO A 130 -2.53 -19.79 -1.39
CA PRO A 130 -1.89 -18.66 -0.68
C PRO A 130 -0.41 -18.49 -1.01
N TYR A 131 0.18 -19.38 -1.81
CA TYR A 131 1.59 -19.33 -2.22
C TYR A 131 1.79 -18.79 -3.64
N VAL A 132 0.70 -18.55 -4.38
CA VAL A 132 0.74 -18.07 -5.77
C VAL A 132 0.07 -16.71 -5.84
N TRP A 133 0.85 -15.67 -6.09
CA TRP A 133 0.43 -14.28 -5.97
C TRP A 133 0.35 -13.58 -7.33
N SER A 134 -0.36 -12.45 -7.35
CA SER A 134 -0.38 -11.51 -8.45
C SER A 134 1.00 -10.91 -8.73
N LEU A 135 1.09 -10.13 -9.81
CA LEU A 135 2.13 -9.13 -9.95
C LEU A 135 2.09 -8.16 -8.74
N PRO A 136 3.24 -7.62 -8.32
CA PRO A 136 3.29 -6.60 -7.27
C PRO A 136 2.56 -5.34 -7.71
N SER A 137 1.86 -4.70 -6.77
CA SER A 137 1.48 -3.29 -6.90
C SER A 137 2.71 -2.37 -6.99
N ASP A 138 2.47 -1.14 -7.43
CA ASP A 138 3.49 -0.11 -7.41
C ASP A 138 3.94 0.19 -5.96
N LEU A 139 5.22 0.52 -5.80
CA LEU A 139 5.80 0.75 -4.48
C LEU A 139 5.18 1.98 -3.83
N LEU A 140 4.61 1.82 -2.64
CA LEU A 140 4.08 2.92 -1.84
C LEU A 140 5.06 3.28 -0.72
N GLU A 141 5.60 4.50 -0.74
CA GLU A 141 6.45 5.02 0.33
C GLU A 141 5.68 5.96 1.25
N LEU A 142 5.80 5.75 2.55
CA LEU A 142 5.28 6.67 3.56
C LEU A 142 6.34 7.74 3.89
N LEU A 143 5.90 8.99 3.92
CA LEU A 143 6.72 10.12 4.31
C LEU A 143 6.48 10.42 5.79
N VAL A 144 7.53 10.26 6.60
CA VAL A 144 7.49 10.58 8.03
C VAL A 144 8.35 11.81 8.26
N PRO A 145 7.76 13.00 8.45
CA PRO A 145 8.51 14.20 8.77
C PRO A 145 9.34 13.95 10.04
N GLY A 146 10.65 14.19 9.95
CA GLY A 146 11.49 14.28 11.14
C GLY A 146 11.02 15.46 11.99
N ALA A 147 11.14 15.34 13.31
CA ALA A 147 11.16 16.54 14.14
C ALA A 147 12.33 17.38 13.62
N ALA A 148 12.05 18.50 12.96
CA ALA A 148 13.08 19.49 12.74
C ALA A 148 13.69 19.76 14.12
N ASP A 149 15.00 19.58 14.25
CA ASP A 149 15.75 20.05 15.40
C ASP A 149 15.28 21.48 15.65
N THR A 150 14.52 21.66 16.73
CA THR A 150 14.13 22.98 17.20
C THR A 150 15.37 23.58 17.84
N LEU A 151 16.36 23.90 17.00
CA LEU A 151 17.32 24.94 17.31
C LEU A 151 16.47 26.22 17.33
N GLY A 152 16.10 26.62 18.56
CA GLY A 152 15.25 27.77 18.80
C GLY A 152 15.78 29.02 18.08
N PRO A 153 14.90 29.98 17.77
CA PRO A 153 15.35 31.22 17.16
C PRO A 153 16.26 31.94 18.16
N SER A 154 17.54 32.01 17.82
CA SER A 154 18.46 33.00 18.36
C SER A 154 17.78 34.37 18.25
N GLN A 155 17.43 34.95 19.39
CA GLN A 155 17.08 36.36 19.45
C GLN A 155 18.35 37.14 19.12
N ASN A 156 18.40 37.72 17.92
CA ASN A 156 19.22 38.89 17.69
C ASN A 156 18.37 39.93 16.98
N ASN A 157 18.11 41.01 17.70
CA ASN A 157 17.28 42.13 17.30
C ASN A 157 18.01 42.96 16.23
N SER A 158 17.37 43.19 15.08
CA SER A 158 17.62 44.34 14.21
C SER A 158 16.37 44.56 13.31
N ASP A 159 15.72 45.71 13.45
CA ASP A 159 14.49 46.13 12.75
C ASP A 159 14.70 46.50 11.24
N PRO A 160 13.71 47.05 10.49
CA PRO A 160 12.76 46.28 9.67
C PRO A 160 12.71 46.75 8.19
N LYS A 161 12.40 45.87 7.21
CA LYS A 161 11.91 46.33 5.89
C LYS A 161 11.16 45.29 5.04
N THR A 162 9.84 45.51 4.95
CA THR A 162 8.97 45.45 3.76
C THR A 162 8.80 44.16 2.93
N ALA A 163 7.64 43.54 3.13
CA ALA A 163 6.64 43.02 2.17
C ALA A 163 7.00 42.03 1.03
N SER A 164 6.39 40.83 1.08
CA SER A 164 5.24 40.43 0.22
C SER A 164 4.70 39.08 0.74
N HIS A 165 3.51 39.07 1.34
CA HIS A 165 2.18 38.90 0.74
C HIS A 165 1.88 37.45 0.31
N SER A 166 1.45 36.68 1.32
CA SER A 166 0.56 35.52 1.21
C SER A 166 -0.55 35.77 0.18
N GLN A 167 -0.54 35.04 -0.94
CA GLN A 167 -1.59 35.16 -1.97
C GLN A 167 -2.02 33.82 -2.61
N ASP A 168 -1.62 32.67 -2.06
CA ASP A 168 -2.06 31.37 -2.62
C ASP A 168 -3.47 30.94 -2.15
N TYR A 169 -3.91 31.32 -0.95
CA TYR A 169 -5.21 30.88 -0.42
C TYR A 169 -6.41 31.63 -1.03
N THR A 170 -6.18 32.83 -1.57
CA THR A 170 -7.24 33.68 -2.12
C THR A 170 -7.62 33.25 -3.53
N LEU A 171 -6.65 32.76 -4.31
CA LEU A 171 -6.87 32.25 -5.67
C LEU A 171 -7.63 30.92 -5.67
N GLU A 172 -7.31 30.00 -4.75
CA GLU A 172 -8.05 28.72 -4.65
C GLU A 172 -9.51 28.94 -4.22
N ASN A 173 -9.76 29.88 -3.29
CA ASN A 173 -11.12 30.25 -2.90
C ASN A 173 -11.89 30.94 -4.03
N LEU A 174 -11.23 31.73 -4.88
CA LEU A 174 -11.86 32.37 -6.04
C LEU A 174 -12.22 31.34 -7.13
N ILE A 175 -11.35 30.35 -7.37
CA ILE A 175 -11.63 29.23 -8.30
C ILE A 175 -12.81 28.40 -7.78
N ARG A 176 -12.84 28.09 -6.47
CA ARG A 176 -13.97 27.37 -5.84
C ARG A 176 -15.28 28.15 -5.92
N MET A 177 -15.25 29.46 -5.70
CA MET A 177 -16.43 30.35 -5.83
C MET A 177 -16.93 30.42 -7.28
N GLY A 178 -16.03 30.48 -8.26
CA GLY A 178 -16.37 30.48 -9.69
C GLY A 178 -17.02 29.17 -10.15
N MET A 179 -16.51 28.03 -9.70
CA MET A 179 -17.08 26.72 -10.05
C MET A 179 -18.48 26.53 -9.46
N ALA A 180 -18.73 26.97 -8.23
CA ALA A 180 -20.05 26.90 -7.61
C ALA A 180 -21.09 27.75 -8.37
N GLY A 181 -20.70 28.95 -8.83
CA GLY A 181 -21.57 29.81 -9.64
C GLY A 181 -21.92 29.19 -10.99
N LEU A 182 -20.95 28.59 -11.69
CA LEU A 182 -21.17 27.97 -13.00
C LEU A 182 -22.13 26.77 -12.90
N ILE A 183 -22.02 25.97 -11.85
CA ILE A 183 -22.92 24.84 -11.57
C ILE A 183 -24.37 25.32 -11.37
N LEU A 184 -24.58 26.42 -10.64
CA LEU A 184 -25.91 26.99 -10.43
C LEU A 184 -26.53 27.53 -11.73
N VAL A 185 -25.73 28.12 -12.61
CA VAL A 185 -26.21 28.59 -13.93
C VAL A 185 -26.61 27.41 -14.82
N VAL A 186 -25.79 26.35 -14.88
CA VAL A 186 -26.11 25.13 -15.64
C VAL A 186 -27.37 24.46 -15.10
N LEU A 187 -27.50 24.33 -13.78
CA LEU A 187 -28.73 23.82 -13.15
C LEU A 187 -29.94 24.70 -13.48
N GLY A 188 -29.78 26.02 -13.47
CA GLY A 188 -30.84 26.96 -13.87
C GLY A 188 -31.31 26.75 -15.31
N ILE A 189 -30.38 26.55 -16.26
CA ILE A 189 -30.70 26.28 -17.66
C ILE A 189 -31.41 24.93 -17.81
N LEU A 190 -30.87 23.87 -17.18
CA LEU A 190 -31.46 22.52 -17.24
C LEU A 190 -32.85 22.46 -16.59
N LEU A 191 -33.11 23.26 -15.56
CA LEU A 191 -34.43 23.37 -14.92
C LEU A 191 -35.40 24.28 -15.69
N PHE A 192 -34.91 25.12 -16.60
CA PHE A 192 -35.74 25.98 -17.45
C PHE A 192 -36.20 25.27 -18.73
N GLU A 193 -35.46 24.27 -19.21
CA GLU A 193 -35.79 23.49 -20.40
C GLU A 193 -37.09 22.64 -20.34
N PRO A 194 -37.61 22.15 -19.19
CA PRO A 194 -38.87 21.41 -19.20
C PRO A 194 -40.11 22.32 -19.16
N GLN A 195 -39.99 23.63 -18.91
CA GLN A 195 -41.15 24.54 -18.86
C GLN A 195 -41.45 25.28 -20.17
N HIS A 196 -40.52 25.32 -21.12
CA HIS A 196 -40.78 25.94 -22.43
C HIS A 196 -41.38 24.96 -23.45
N SER A 197 -41.18 23.65 -23.29
CA SER A 197 -41.77 22.64 -24.19
C SER A 197 -43.28 22.45 -23.96
N GLN A 198 -43.77 22.70 -22.74
CA GLN A 198 -45.20 22.54 -22.41
C GLN A 198 -46.07 23.80 -22.65
N ARG A 199 -45.47 24.94 -23.02
CA ARG A 199 -46.19 26.19 -23.33
C ARG A 199 -46.37 26.48 -24.83
N SER A 200 -45.96 25.56 -25.72
CA SER A 200 -46.12 25.69 -27.18
C SER A 200 -47.34 24.94 -27.74
N LEU A 201 -48.22 24.39 -26.90
CA LEU A 201 -49.43 23.69 -27.32
C LEU A 201 -50.59 23.97 -26.35
N GLN A 202 -51.00 25.24 -26.26
CA GLN A 202 -52.38 25.65 -26.02
C GLN A 202 -52.60 27.09 -26.48
#